data_AF-A0AAE3CIT9-F1
#
_entry.id   AF-A0AAE3CIT9-F1
#
_cell.length_a   1.000
_cell.length_b   1.000
_cell.length_c   1.000
_cell.angle_alpha   90.00
_cell.angle_beta   90.00
_cell.angle_gamma   90.00
#
_symmetry.space_group_name_H-M   'P 1'
#
loop_
_entity.id
_entity.type
_entity.pdbx_description
1 polymer ?
#
loop_
_entity_poly.entity_id
_entity_poly.type
_entity_poly.pdbx_seq_one_letter_code
_entity_poly.pdbx_strand_id
1 'polypeptide(L)'
;MLKTCGDAHYRYLDMREAEPGDHFFHLRHQPYSDVVAAIEAAEVLSVDDKTLHCRVQGQRKPWKLRRQAEHIHCYVGEDPLFQQLYYTFTRAQRIQQAKEWVRHAPPERFDEEVLQAIERWHGTG
;
A
#
# COMPACT_ATOMS: atom_id res chain seq x y z
N MET A 1 -14.99 8.18 13.64
CA MET A 1 -13.69 8.34 12.95
C MET A 1 -12.96 7.00 12.90
N LEU A 2 -12.41 6.62 11.74
CA LEU A 2 -11.59 5.42 11.59
C LEU A 2 -10.34 5.46 12.48
N LYS A 3 -9.97 4.30 13.03
CA LYS A 3 -8.73 4.14 13.80
C LYS A 3 -8.15 2.74 13.66
N THR A 4 -6.84 2.66 13.51
CA THR A 4 -6.15 1.38 13.65
C THR A 4 -6.00 1.06 15.14
N CYS A 5 -6.49 -0.11 15.53
CA CYS A 5 -6.48 -0.65 16.89
C CYS A 5 -5.52 -1.85 17.00
N GLY A 6 -5.31 -2.31 18.23
CA GLY A 6 -4.47 -3.47 18.54
C GLY A 6 -3.10 -3.09 19.11
N ASP A 7 -2.15 -4.01 19.02
CA ASP A 7 -0.80 -3.90 19.58
C ASP A 7 0.30 -4.05 18.50
N ALA A 8 1.52 -4.41 18.91
CA ALA A 8 2.66 -4.60 18.01
C ALA A 8 2.58 -5.91 17.19
N HIS A 9 1.80 -6.89 17.64
CA HIS A 9 1.69 -8.22 17.04
C HIS A 9 0.37 -8.43 16.30
N TYR A 10 -0.65 -7.64 16.63
CA TYR A 10 -1.96 -7.71 16.00
C TYR A 10 -2.53 -6.30 15.80
N ARG A 11 -2.71 -5.87 14.55
CA ARG A 11 -3.34 -4.58 14.20
C ARG A 11 -4.55 -4.81 13.31
N TYR A 12 -5.58 -4.01 13.50
CA TYR A 12 -6.78 -4.02 12.67
C TYR A 12 -7.42 -2.65 12.59
N LEU A 13 -8.11 -2.35 11.49
CA LEU A 13 -8.92 -1.15 11.38
C LEU A 13 -10.28 -1.35 12.05
N ASP A 14 -10.59 -0.51 13.03
CA ASP A 14 -11.91 -0.42 13.65
C ASP A 14 -12.80 0.50 12.81
N MET A 15 -13.87 -0.08 12.26
CA MET A 15 -14.82 0.59 11.39
C MET A 15 -16.16 0.89 12.06
N ARG A 16 -16.28 0.69 13.38
CA ARG A 16 -17.55 0.88 14.10
C ARG A 16 -18.04 2.32 14.04
N GLU A 17 -17.14 3.29 14.00
CA GLU A 17 -17.46 4.72 13.88
C GLU A 17 -17.11 5.29 12.50
N ALA A 18 -17.10 4.44 11.47
CA ALA A 18 -16.85 4.91 10.12
C ALA A 18 -18.01 5.77 9.60
N GLU A 19 -17.67 6.79 8.85
CA GLU A 19 -18.61 7.71 8.21
C GLU A 19 -18.34 7.79 6.70
N PRO A 20 -19.35 8.11 5.87
CA PRO A 20 -19.12 8.40 4.45
C PRO A 20 -18.05 9.48 4.27
N GLY A 21 -17.09 9.23 3.37
CA GLY A 21 -15.93 10.10 3.13
C GLY A 21 -14.70 9.73 3.95
N ASP A 22 -14.79 8.80 4.90
CA ASP A 22 -13.60 8.29 5.59
C ASP A 22 -12.69 7.54 4.60
N HIS A 23 -11.38 7.81 4.68
CA HIS A 23 -10.36 7.22 3.82
C HIS A 23 -9.50 6.21 4.60
N PHE A 24 -9.14 5.12 3.94
CA PHE A 24 -8.26 4.10 4.48
C PHE A 24 -7.52 3.36 3.36
N PHE A 25 -6.61 2.47 3.72
CA PHE A 25 -5.86 1.66 2.78
C PHE A 25 -6.07 0.18 3.06
N HIS A 26 -6.21 -0.61 2.00
CA HIS A 26 -6.28 -2.06 2.04
C HIS A 26 -4.98 -2.66 1.47
N LEU A 27 -4.34 -3.51 2.27
CA LEU A 27 -3.14 -4.23 1.89
C LEU A 27 -3.53 -5.61 1.36
N ARG A 28 -3.21 -5.86 0.09
CA ARG A 28 -3.35 -7.20 -0.48
C ARG A 28 -2.00 -7.89 -0.42
N HIS A 29 -1.93 -8.97 0.32
CA HIS A 29 -0.73 -9.80 0.42
C HIS A 29 -0.65 -10.80 -0.73
N GLN A 30 0.56 -11.29 -1.00
CA GLN A 30 0.74 -12.46 -1.86
C GLN A 30 0.12 -13.70 -1.18
N PRO A 31 -0.41 -14.67 -1.95
CA PRO A 31 -0.93 -15.90 -1.37
C PRO A 31 0.12 -16.59 -0.49
N TYR A 32 -0.28 -16.96 0.72
CA TYR A 32 0.57 -17.69 1.69
C TYR A 32 1.86 -16.96 2.10
N SER A 33 1.86 -15.63 2.08
CA SER A 33 3.04 -14.81 2.40
C SER A 33 2.66 -13.49 3.06
N ASP A 34 3.52 -12.98 3.94
CA ASP A 34 3.38 -11.64 4.52
C ASP A 34 3.82 -10.52 3.57
N VAL A 35 4.33 -10.86 2.39
CA VAL A 35 4.74 -9.89 1.37
C VAL A 35 3.52 -9.17 0.81
N VAL A 36 3.51 -7.83 0.94
CA VAL A 36 2.49 -6.96 0.34
C VAL A 36 2.63 -6.99 -1.19
N ALA A 37 1.57 -7.40 -1.87
CA ALA A 37 1.45 -7.44 -3.32
C ALA A 37 0.85 -6.15 -3.90
N ALA A 38 -0.04 -5.50 -3.17
CA ALA A 38 -0.63 -4.22 -3.55
C ALA A 38 -1.11 -3.44 -2.33
N ILE A 39 -1.13 -2.12 -2.48
CA ILE A 39 -1.77 -1.18 -1.55
C ILE A 39 -2.86 -0.46 -2.34
N GLU A 40 -4.09 -0.57 -1.86
CA GLU A 40 -5.28 -0.04 -2.53
C GLU A 40 -5.90 1.03 -1.64
N ALA A 41 -5.98 2.27 -2.13
CA ALA A 41 -6.70 3.31 -1.43
C ALA A 41 -8.21 3.01 -1.46
N ALA A 42 -8.89 3.27 -0.34
CA ALA A 42 -10.29 3.02 -0.20
C ALA A 42 -11.00 4.20 0.49
N GLU A 43 -12.27 4.39 0.12
CA GLU A 43 -13.14 5.44 0.64
C GLU A 43 -14.48 4.81 1.05
N VAL A 44 -14.98 5.14 2.24
CA VAL A 44 -16.31 4.75 2.67
C VAL A 44 -17.34 5.58 1.90
N LEU A 45 -18.23 4.93 1.15
CA LEU A 45 -19.28 5.60 0.37
C LEU A 45 -20.58 5.76 1.14
N SER A 46 -20.98 4.69 1.82
CA SER A 46 -22.20 4.67 2.63
C SER A 46 -22.08 3.64 3.73
N VAL A 47 -22.86 3.83 4.79
CA VAL A 47 -22.88 2.97 5.97
C VAL A 47 -24.32 2.60 6.26
N ASP A 48 -24.61 1.30 6.19
CA ASP A 48 -25.85 0.71 6.69
C ASP A 48 -25.64 0.24 8.14
N ASP A 49 -26.69 -0.29 8.78
CA ASP A 49 -26.68 -0.74 10.17
C ASP A 49 -25.49 -1.68 10.50
N LYS A 50 -25.14 -2.59 9.58
CA LYS A 50 -24.08 -3.60 9.79
C LYS A 50 -23.01 -3.64 8.71
N THR A 51 -23.15 -2.83 7.66
CA THR A 51 -22.33 -2.96 6.45
C THR A 51 -21.84 -1.60 5.98
N LEU A 52 -20.55 -1.51 5.70
CA LEU A 52 -19.97 -0.40 4.97
C LEU A 52 -19.88 -0.77 3.50
N HIS A 53 -20.23 0.18 2.64
CA HIS A 53 -19.97 0.09 1.21
C HIS A 53 -18.82 1.02 0.91
N CYS A 54 -17.70 0.47 0.47
CA CYS A 54 -16.48 1.21 0.20
C CYS A 54 -16.16 1.18 -1.29
N ARG A 55 -15.56 2.26 -1.80
CA ARG A 55 -14.89 2.26 -3.10
C ARG A 55 -13.44 1.90 -2.86
N VAL A 56 -12.94 0.91 -3.58
CA VAL A 56 -11.51 0.58 -3.59
C VAL A 56 -10.94 1.00 -4.94
N GLN A 57 -9.83 1.73 -4.92
CA GLN A 57 -9.17 2.16 -6.14
C GLN A 57 -8.77 0.95 -7.00
N GLY A 58 -9.13 0.98 -8.28
CA GLY A 58 -8.91 -0.13 -9.21
C GLY A 58 -10.03 -1.19 -9.22
N GLN A 59 -11.01 -1.11 -8.31
CA GLN A 59 -12.17 -2.00 -8.32
C GLN A 59 -13.42 -1.29 -8.87
N ARG A 60 -14.17 -1.98 -9.76
CA ARG A 60 -15.40 -1.44 -10.38
C ARG A 60 -16.63 -1.56 -9.49
N LYS A 61 -16.65 -2.54 -8.60
CA LYS A 61 -17.80 -2.82 -7.73
C LYS A 61 -17.50 -2.32 -6.31
N PRO A 62 -18.50 -1.79 -5.59
CA PRO A 62 -18.33 -1.46 -4.18
C PRO A 62 -17.92 -2.69 -3.37
N TRP A 63 -16.91 -2.51 -2.52
CA TRP A 63 -16.47 -3.50 -1.57
C TRP A 63 -17.33 -3.41 -0.32
N LYS A 64 -17.89 -4.55 0.11
CA LYS A 64 -18.78 -4.61 1.27
C LYS A 64 -18.02 -5.14 2.48
N LEU A 65 -17.95 -4.33 3.52
CA LEU A 65 -17.28 -4.66 4.78
C LEU A 65 -18.28 -4.76 5.92
N ARG A 66 -18.06 -5.69 6.85
CA ARG A 66 -18.86 -5.75 8.09
C ARG A 66 -18.38 -4.71 9.07
N ARG A 67 -19.30 -3.91 9.61
CA ARG A 67 -18.99 -2.78 10.50
C ARG A 67 -18.39 -3.19 11.85
N GLN A 68 -18.81 -4.35 12.34
CA GLN A 68 -18.35 -4.90 13.63
C GLN A 68 -17.18 -5.88 13.49
N ALA A 69 -16.73 -6.17 12.27
CA ALA A 69 -15.61 -7.08 12.05
C ALA A 69 -14.28 -6.33 12.17
N GLU A 70 -13.26 -7.04 12.61
CA GLU A 70 -11.88 -6.57 12.58
C GLU A 70 -11.32 -6.72 11.17
N HIS A 71 -10.76 -5.63 10.63
CA HIS A 71 -10.16 -5.62 9.29
C HIS A 71 -8.63 -5.55 9.39
N ILE A 72 -7.99 -6.70 9.56
CA ILE A 72 -6.55 -6.84 9.88
C ILE A 72 -5.59 -6.38 8.77
N HIS A 73 -6.07 -6.23 7.54
CA HIS A 73 -5.29 -5.75 6.40
C HIS A 73 -5.66 -4.33 5.98
N CYS A 74 -6.48 -3.65 6.78
CA CYS A 74 -6.87 -2.28 6.53
C CYS A 74 -6.22 -1.35 7.56
N TYR A 75 -5.87 -0.14 7.13
CA TYR A 75 -5.18 0.84 7.97
C TYR A 75 -5.62 2.26 7.65
N VAL A 76 -5.62 3.13 8.65
CA VAL A 76 -5.58 4.58 8.41
C VAL A 76 -4.19 5.01 7.95
N GLY A 77 -4.12 6.11 7.20
CA GLY A 77 -2.87 6.60 6.63
C GLY A 77 -1.83 6.97 7.68
N GLU A 78 -2.25 7.53 8.82
CA GLU A 78 -1.32 7.96 9.87
C GLU A 78 -0.76 6.80 10.72
N ASP A 79 -1.20 5.56 10.48
CA ASP A 79 -0.75 4.42 11.25
C ASP A 79 0.75 4.15 11.03
N PRO A 80 1.59 4.09 12.09
CA PRO A 80 3.03 3.91 11.93
C PRO A 80 3.44 2.60 11.24
N LEU A 81 2.70 1.50 11.49
CA LEU A 81 2.98 0.23 10.82
C LEU A 81 2.65 0.34 9.33
N PHE A 82 1.50 0.93 9.00
CA PHE A 82 1.14 1.20 7.60
C PHE A 82 2.19 2.05 6.89
N GLN A 83 2.67 3.13 7.51
CA GLN A 83 3.70 3.99 6.91
C GLN A 83 4.99 3.21 6.60
N GLN A 84 5.41 2.31 7.50
CA GLN A 84 6.56 1.43 7.26
C GLN A 84 6.33 0.44 6.11
N LEU A 85 5.14 -0.19 6.07
CA LEU A 85 4.76 -1.12 5.00
C LEU A 85 4.67 -0.41 3.65
N TYR A 86 4.06 0.77 3.62
CA TYR A 86 3.93 1.63 2.44
C TYR A 86 5.30 2.05 1.91
N TYR A 87 6.20 2.49 2.77
CA TYR A 87 7.56 2.83 2.38
C TYR A 87 8.30 1.63 1.78
N THR A 88 8.23 0.47 2.43
CA THR A 88 8.88 -0.75 1.94
C THR A 88 8.35 -1.17 0.58
N PHE A 89 7.02 -1.19 0.43
CA PHE A 89 6.34 -1.56 -0.82
C PHE A 89 6.70 -0.59 -1.96
N THR A 90 6.55 0.72 -1.75
CA THR A 90 6.84 1.73 -2.77
C THR A 90 8.31 1.78 -3.14
N ARG A 91 9.22 1.57 -2.18
CA ARG A 91 10.66 1.44 -2.46
C ARG A 91 10.95 0.23 -3.34
N ALA A 92 10.36 -0.92 -3.06
CA ALA A 92 10.51 -2.12 -3.88
C ALA A 92 9.99 -1.89 -5.31
N GLN A 93 8.83 -1.24 -5.46
CA GLN A 93 8.29 -0.89 -6.78
C GLN A 93 9.21 0.05 -7.55
N ARG A 94 9.75 1.09 -6.90
CA ARG A 94 10.70 2.03 -7.53
C ARG A 94 11.98 1.33 -7.99
N ILE A 95 12.51 0.42 -7.18
CA ILE A 95 13.69 -0.38 -7.56
C ILE A 95 13.38 -1.23 -8.78
N GLN A 96 12.23 -1.93 -8.79
CA GLN A 96 11.84 -2.77 -9.92
C GLN A 96 11.63 -1.95 -11.19
N GLN A 97 11.01 -0.78 -11.07
CA GLN A 97 10.82 0.15 -12.19
C GLN A 97 12.15 0.68 -12.74
N ALA A 98 13.09 1.04 -11.87
CA ALA A 98 14.42 1.50 -12.27
C ALA A 98 15.20 0.39 -12.99
N LYS A 99 15.14 -0.85 -12.49
CA LYS A 99 15.72 -2.01 -13.17
C LYS A 99 15.16 -2.18 -14.58
N GLU A 100 13.85 -2.03 -14.74
CA GLU A 100 13.20 -2.16 -16.04
C GLU A 100 13.62 -1.05 -17.00
N TRP A 101 13.74 0.20 -16.52
CA TRP A 101 14.25 1.30 -17.32
C TRP A 101 15.68 1.05 -17.80
N VAL A 102 16.57 0.60 -16.91
CA VAL A 102 17.96 0.27 -17.28
C VAL A 102 17.99 -0.87 -18.30
N ARG A 103 17.19 -1.93 -18.09
CA ARG A 103 17.12 -3.09 -18.99
C ARG A 103 16.72 -2.70 -20.43
N HIS A 104 15.82 -1.74 -20.57
CA HIS A 104 15.25 -1.33 -21.85
C HIS A 104 15.82 0.00 -22.39
N ALA A 105 16.78 0.61 -21.69
CA ALA A 105 17.40 1.85 -22.12
C ALA A 105 18.30 1.61 -23.34
N PRO A 106 18.20 2.44 -24.39
CA PRO A 106 19.12 2.35 -25.51
C PRO A 106 20.50 2.91 -25.11
N PRO A 107 21.61 2.48 -25.74
CA PRO A 107 22.97 2.83 -25.33
C PRO A 107 23.22 4.34 -25.19
N GLU A 108 22.56 5.17 -25.99
CA GLU A 108 22.72 6.63 -26.00
C GLU A 108 22.20 7.30 -24.72
N ARG A 109 21.42 6.59 -23.89
CA ARG A 109 20.96 7.08 -22.58
C ARG A 109 21.99 6.88 -21.46
N PHE A 110 23.04 6.11 -21.70
CA PHE A 110 24.14 5.90 -20.75
C PHE A 110 25.27 6.87 -21.06
N ASP A 111 25.02 8.16 -20.81
CA ASP A 111 26.06 9.17 -20.88
C ASP A 111 27.08 9.03 -19.74
N GLU A 112 28.12 9.85 -19.78
CA GLU A 112 29.22 9.83 -18.81
C GLU A 112 28.73 10.02 -17.36
N GLU A 113 27.69 10.83 -17.12
CA GLU A 113 27.14 11.04 -15.79
C GLU A 113 26.48 9.75 -15.25
N VAL A 114 25.66 9.10 -16.09
CA VAL A 114 25.01 7.84 -15.75
C VAL A 114 26.03 6.72 -15.52
N LEU A 115 27.04 6.62 -16.40
CA LEU A 115 28.11 5.63 -16.26
C LEU A 115 28.87 5.82 -14.95
N GLN A 116 29.30 7.03 -14.64
CA GLN A 116 29.99 7.33 -13.37
C GLN A 116 29.12 7.05 -12.14
N ALA A 117 27.82 7.33 -12.21
CA ALA A 117 26.91 7.02 -11.11
C ALA A 117 26.83 5.50 -10.85
N ILE A 118 26.77 4.69 -11.92
CA ILE A 118 26.76 3.22 -11.83
C ILE A 118 28.11 2.69 -11.32
N GLU A 119 29.23 3.21 -11.83
CA GLU A 119 30.57 2.83 -11.40
C GLU A 119 30.82 3.15 -9.92
N ARG A 120 30.41 4.34 -9.46
CA ARG A 120 30.46 4.70 -8.04
C ARG A 120 29.63 3.75 -7.19
N TRP A 121 28.41 3.42 -7.63
CA TRP A 121 27.56 2.46 -6.92
C TRP A 121 28.23 1.07 -6.84
N HIS A 122 28.83 0.59 -7.93
CA HIS A 122 29.52 -0.70 -7.96
C HIS A 122 30.83 -0.70 -7.15
N GLY A 123 31.58 0.40 -7.16
CA GLY A 123 32.84 0.56 -6.44
C GLY A 123 32.70 0.74 -4.92
N THR A 124 31.48 0.91 -4.42
CA THR A 124 31.17 0.97 -2.97
C THR A 124 30.85 -0.39 -2.33
N GLY A 125 31.07 -1.50 -3.06
CA GLY A 125 30.88 -2.88 -2.59
C GLY A 125 32.06 -3.48 -1.84
#